data_AF-A0A6B3IIE2-F1
#
_entry.id   AF-A0A6B3IIE2-F1
#
_cell.length_a   1.000
_cell.length_b   1.000
_cell.length_c   1.000
_cell.angle_alpha   90.00
_cell.angle_beta   90.00
_cell.angle_gamma   90.00
#
_symmetry.space_group_name_H-M   'P 1'
#
loop_
_entity.id
_entity.type
_entity.pdbx_description
1 polymer ?
#
loop_
_entity_poly.entity_id
_entity_poly.type
_entity_poly.pdbx_seq_one_letter_code
_entity_poly.pdbx_strand_id
1 'polypeptide(L)'
;LAEAGHKPGDLKLNLVIPSEDPQAEIVQSQLAAVGITVTIKIDKNWATPFFAKDLTFSLYGTTGRDSAAQTLTAHFGPNGPLNLSTPYEPAGFEEAVAKVRQTPLDSPDYAETLQAATRTGLQSKALVFTYASPNLFAKTKSVSALPKNPGHIDWTGVKVSGAN
;
A
#
# COMPACT_ATOMS: atom_id res chain seq x y z
N LEU A 1 -13.14 20.50 -1.02
CA LEU A 1 -13.36 20.85 -2.44
C LEU A 1 -13.74 22.32 -2.61
N ALA A 2 -14.81 22.79 -1.97
CA ALA A 2 -15.22 24.21 -2.04
C ALA A 2 -14.13 25.19 -1.58
N GLU A 3 -13.43 24.90 -0.47
CA GLU A 3 -12.27 25.70 -0.01
C GLU A 3 -11.13 25.76 -1.01
N ALA A 4 -10.98 24.73 -1.84
CA ALA A 4 -10.01 24.69 -2.94
C ALA A 4 -10.57 25.31 -4.24
N GLY A 5 -11.74 25.95 -4.18
CA GLY A 5 -12.37 26.62 -5.33
C GLY A 5 -13.14 25.70 -6.28
N HIS A 6 -13.30 24.41 -5.95
CA HIS A 6 -13.99 23.45 -6.82
C HIS A 6 -15.47 23.32 -6.47
N LYS A 7 -16.31 23.39 -7.49
CA LYS A 7 -17.73 23.05 -7.48
C LYS A 7 -17.93 21.56 -7.78
N PRO A 8 -19.07 20.96 -7.38
CA PRO A 8 -19.41 19.60 -7.80
C PRO A 8 -19.38 19.47 -9.33
N GLY A 9 -18.70 18.43 -9.82
CA GLY A 9 -18.54 18.16 -11.25
C GLY A 9 -17.27 18.75 -11.88
N ASP A 10 -16.55 19.64 -11.18
CA ASP A 10 -15.31 20.24 -11.69
C ASP A 10 -14.18 19.20 -11.84
N LEU A 11 -14.14 18.23 -10.92
CA LEU A 11 -13.12 17.19 -10.92
C LEU A 11 -13.61 15.94 -11.65
N LYS A 12 -12.89 15.57 -12.71
CA LYS A 12 -13.12 14.37 -13.52
C LYS A 12 -11.85 13.54 -13.54
N LEU A 13 -11.90 12.33 -13.00
CA LEU A 13 -10.75 11.45 -12.85
C LEU A 13 -10.96 10.14 -13.61
N ASN A 14 -9.89 9.61 -14.19
CA ASN A 14 -9.86 8.23 -14.65
C ASN A 14 -9.29 7.37 -13.53
N LEU A 15 -10.08 6.45 -12.99
CA LEU A 15 -9.58 5.40 -12.10
C LEU A 15 -9.10 4.23 -12.97
N VAL A 16 -7.80 4.08 -13.12
CA VAL A 16 -7.21 3.02 -13.95
C VAL A 16 -6.85 1.81 -13.10
N ILE A 17 -7.35 0.62 -13.46
CA ILE A 17 -7.13 -0.64 -12.73
C ILE A 17 -6.81 -1.79 -13.70
N PRO A 18 -6.08 -2.85 -13.28
CA PRO A 18 -5.63 -3.92 -14.17
C PRO A 18 -6.71 -4.90 -14.62
N SER A 19 -7.78 -5.05 -13.83
CA SER A 19 -8.90 -5.97 -14.04
C SER A 19 -10.14 -5.46 -13.34
N GLU A 20 -11.30 -6.06 -13.61
CA GLU A 20 -12.55 -5.78 -12.92
C GLU A 20 -12.39 -5.97 -11.40
N ASP A 21 -12.83 -4.99 -10.62
CA ASP A 21 -12.77 -5.00 -9.15
C ASP A 21 -13.99 -4.26 -8.57
N PRO A 22 -14.86 -4.92 -7.78
CA PRO A 22 -16.01 -4.29 -7.14
C PRO A 22 -15.65 -3.08 -6.26
N GLN A 23 -14.42 -3.02 -5.74
CA GLN A 23 -13.97 -1.90 -4.93
C GLN A 23 -13.86 -0.60 -5.73
N ALA A 24 -13.60 -0.69 -7.03
CA ALA A 24 -13.56 0.47 -7.91
C ALA A 24 -14.92 1.16 -8.02
N GLU A 25 -16.01 0.40 -8.01
CA GLU A 25 -17.38 0.92 -8.01
C GLU A 25 -17.73 1.59 -6.67
N ILE A 26 -17.27 1.02 -5.54
CA ILE A 26 -17.43 1.63 -4.22
C ILE A 26 -16.71 2.99 -4.18
N VAL A 27 -15.45 3.04 -4.63
CA VAL A 27 -14.65 4.28 -4.69
C VAL A 27 -15.30 5.30 -5.62
N GLN A 28 -15.75 4.88 -6.81
CA GLN A 28 -16.48 5.73 -7.75
C GLN A 28 -17.74 6.32 -7.10
N SER A 29 -18.55 5.49 -6.43
CA SER A 29 -19.79 5.92 -5.77
C SER A 29 -19.52 6.91 -4.64
N GLN A 30 -18.53 6.64 -3.78
CA GLN A 30 -18.18 7.52 -2.66
C GLN A 30 -17.60 8.86 -3.12
N LEU A 31 -16.79 8.87 -4.18
CA LEU A 31 -16.27 10.11 -4.76
C LEU A 31 -17.37 10.91 -5.48
N ALA A 32 -18.32 10.24 -6.13
CA ALA A 32 -19.50 10.88 -6.71
C ALA A 32 -20.36 11.58 -5.66
N ALA A 33 -20.52 10.99 -4.47
CA ALA A 33 -21.27 11.59 -3.36
C ALA A 33 -20.69 12.93 -2.87
N VAL A 34 -19.41 13.19 -3.12
CA VAL A 34 -18.75 14.48 -2.82
C VAL A 34 -18.53 15.35 -4.06
N GLY A 35 -19.13 15.00 -5.20
CA GLY A 35 -19.10 15.79 -6.42
C GLY A 35 -17.90 15.56 -7.33
N ILE A 36 -17.16 14.46 -7.17
CA ILE A 36 -16.07 14.07 -8.08
C ILE A 36 -16.60 13.02 -9.05
N THR A 37 -16.44 13.27 -10.36
CA THR A 37 -16.80 12.28 -11.38
C THR A 37 -15.63 11.36 -11.65
N VAL A 38 -15.83 10.05 -11.50
CA VAL A 38 -14.81 9.04 -11.76
C VAL A 38 -15.26 8.14 -12.91
N THR A 39 -14.40 7.96 -13.91
CA THR A 39 -14.55 6.95 -14.96
C THR A 39 -13.59 5.80 -14.67
N ILE A 40 -14.12 4.60 -14.45
CA ILE A 40 -13.32 3.39 -14.29
C ILE A 40 -12.78 2.98 -15.66
N LYS A 41 -11.47 2.72 -15.75
CA LYS A 41 -10.80 2.23 -16.95
C LYS A 41 -10.04 0.96 -16.61
N ILE A 42 -10.36 -0.13 -17.32
CA ILE A 42 -9.62 -1.38 -17.21
C ILE A 42 -8.47 -1.36 -18.22
N ASP A 43 -7.24 -1.53 -17.76
CA ASP A 43 -6.05 -1.60 -18.62
C ASP A 43 -5.20 -2.81 -18.25
N LYS A 44 -5.14 -3.83 -19.11
CA LYS A 44 -4.33 -5.02 -18.87
C LYS A 44 -2.83 -4.74 -18.84
N ASN A 45 -2.38 -3.62 -19.41
CA ASN A 45 -0.99 -3.15 -19.33
C ASN A 45 -0.77 -2.12 -18.22
N TRP A 46 -1.71 -2.00 -17.25
CA TRP A 46 -1.70 -1.04 -16.14
C TRP A 46 -0.34 -0.81 -15.48
N ALA A 47 0.47 -1.86 -15.31
CA ALA A 47 1.78 -1.78 -14.66
C ALA A 47 2.72 -0.80 -15.38
N THR A 48 2.70 -0.76 -16.71
CA THR A 48 3.58 0.11 -17.51
C THR A 48 3.35 1.60 -17.18
N PRO A 49 2.15 2.18 -17.33
CA PRO A 49 1.91 3.57 -16.96
C PRO A 49 1.95 3.79 -15.44
N PHE A 50 1.60 2.81 -14.60
CA PHE A 50 1.72 2.95 -13.14
C PHE A 50 3.17 3.18 -12.71
N PHE A 51 4.09 2.33 -13.15
CA PHE A 51 5.51 2.46 -12.79
C PHE A 51 6.20 3.62 -13.50
N ALA A 52 5.72 4.01 -14.69
CA ALA A 52 6.14 5.22 -15.38
C ALA A 52 5.60 6.52 -14.75
N LYS A 53 4.74 6.43 -13.72
CA LYS A 53 4.09 7.57 -13.04
C LYS A 53 3.18 8.39 -13.95
N ASP A 54 2.56 7.73 -14.92
CA ASP A 54 1.67 8.31 -15.93
C ASP A 54 0.18 8.12 -15.57
N LEU A 55 -0.11 7.59 -14.39
CA LEU A 55 -1.48 7.47 -13.88
C LEU A 55 -1.75 8.55 -12.82
N THR A 56 -2.89 9.22 -12.94
CA THR A 56 -3.34 10.19 -11.92
C THR A 56 -3.99 9.51 -10.72
N PHE A 57 -4.76 8.45 -10.96
CA PHE A 57 -5.54 7.77 -9.93
C PHE A 57 -5.70 6.28 -10.24
N SER A 58 -5.40 5.44 -9.26
CA SER A 58 -5.40 3.99 -9.40
C SER A 58 -5.65 3.30 -8.06
N LEU A 59 -6.17 2.08 -8.12
CA LEU A 59 -6.22 1.17 -6.98
C LEU A 59 -5.19 0.06 -7.19
N TYR A 60 -4.42 -0.24 -6.16
CA TYR A 60 -3.48 -1.35 -6.17
C TYR A 60 -3.34 -1.94 -4.77
N GLY A 61 -3.01 -3.23 -4.73
CA GLY A 61 -2.63 -3.93 -3.51
C GLY A 61 -1.12 -4.00 -3.39
N THR A 62 -0.63 -4.08 -2.15
CA THR A 62 0.76 -4.44 -1.85
C THR A 62 0.76 -5.56 -0.82
N THR A 63 1.69 -6.49 -0.98
CA THR A 63 2.13 -7.32 0.14
C THR A 63 3.27 -6.58 0.86
N GLY A 64 3.43 -6.83 2.17
CA GLY A 64 4.58 -6.31 2.91
C GLY A 64 5.89 -6.87 2.33
N ARG A 65 7.00 -6.20 2.66
CA ARG A 65 8.35 -6.70 2.38
C ARG A 65 8.99 -7.19 3.68
N ASP A 66 10.07 -7.95 3.56
CA ASP A 66 10.88 -8.39 4.72
C ASP A 66 11.36 -7.20 5.56
N SER A 67 11.63 -6.06 4.92
CA SER A 67 11.94 -4.80 5.60
C SER A 67 10.73 -3.85 5.59
N ALA A 68 10.28 -3.48 6.80
CA ALA A 68 9.26 -2.46 6.98
C ALA A 68 9.73 -1.08 6.48
N ALA A 69 11.00 -0.72 6.73
CA ALA A 69 11.58 0.52 6.23
C ALA A 69 11.60 0.56 4.70
N GLN A 70 11.95 -0.55 4.04
CA GLN A 70 11.90 -0.64 2.57
C GLN A 70 10.46 -0.48 2.06
N THR A 71 9.49 -1.10 2.75
CA THR A 71 8.06 -0.94 2.43
C THR A 71 7.65 0.53 2.47
N LEU A 72 8.04 1.28 3.51
CA LEU A 72 7.74 2.71 3.60
C LEU A 72 8.40 3.51 2.47
N THR A 73 9.68 3.29 2.19
CA THR A 73 10.36 4.00 1.09
C THR A 73 9.79 3.69 -0.28
N ALA A 74 9.22 2.50 -0.48
CA ALA A 74 8.58 2.14 -1.73
C ALA A 74 7.29 2.95 -1.97
N HIS A 75 6.57 3.33 -0.90
CA HIS A 75 5.29 4.04 -0.96
C HIS A 75 5.44 5.56 -0.91
N PHE A 76 6.42 6.09 -0.19
CA PHE A 76 6.51 7.52 0.09
C PHE A 76 7.85 8.16 -0.30
N GLY A 77 8.88 7.37 -0.56
CA GLY A 77 10.17 7.90 -0.99
C GLY A 77 10.09 8.49 -2.41
N PRO A 78 11.01 9.40 -2.77
CA PRO A 78 10.96 10.13 -4.04
C PRO A 78 11.12 9.20 -5.24
N ASN A 79 11.82 8.08 -5.07
CA ASN A 79 12.03 7.04 -6.10
C ASN A 79 11.22 5.77 -5.82
N GLY A 80 10.18 5.86 -5.00
CA GLY A 80 9.38 4.71 -4.60
C GLY A 80 8.63 4.09 -5.78
N PRO A 81 8.79 2.80 -6.10
CA PRO A 81 8.03 2.18 -7.21
C PRO A 81 6.52 2.24 -6.99
N LEU A 82 6.05 2.25 -5.74
CA LEU A 82 4.64 2.34 -5.37
C LEU A 82 4.20 3.78 -5.05
N ASN A 83 5.10 4.75 -5.03
CA ASN A 83 4.76 6.17 -4.89
C ASN A 83 4.29 6.71 -6.24
N LEU A 84 2.99 6.75 -6.49
CA LEU A 84 2.44 7.28 -7.75
C LEU A 84 2.69 8.80 -7.90
N SER A 85 2.98 9.49 -6.80
CA SER A 85 3.29 10.93 -6.78
C SER A 85 4.78 11.25 -6.90
N THR A 86 5.64 10.27 -7.19
CA THR A 86 7.06 10.50 -7.49
C THR A 86 7.23 11.69 -8.46
N PRO A 87 8.17 12.62 -8.19
CA PRO A 87 9.23 12.58 -7.18
C PRO A 87 8.85 13.18 -5.82
N TYR A 88 7.57 13.47 -5.57
CA TYR A 88 7.16 14.07 -4.30
C TYR A 88 7.43 13.15 -3.10
N GLU A 89 8.04 13.71 -2.07
CA GLU A 89 8.26 13.10 -0.76
C GLU A 89 7.77 14.09 0.33
N PRO A 90 7.05 13.62 1.36
CA PRO A 90 6.63 14.49 2.45
C PRO A 90 7.83 14.93 3.30
N ALA A 91 7.82 16.19 3.74
CA ALA A 91 8.89 16.76 4.55
C ALA A 91 9.15 15.93 5.83
N GLY A 92 10.42 15.70 6.17
CA GLY A 92 10.82 14.94 7.35
C GLY A 92 10.76 13.42 7.19
N PHE A 93 10.33 12.90 6.03
CA PHE A 93 10.16 11.46 5.82
C PHE A 93 11.50 10.73 5.72
N GLU A 94 12.49 11.30 5.03
CA GLU A 94 13.83 10.72 4.94
C GLU A 94 14.45 10.54 6.33
N GLU A 95 14.38 11.55 7.19
CA GLU A 95 14.89 11.52 8.55
C GLU A 95 14.13 10.51 9.41
N ALA A 96 12.79 10.44 9.28
CA ALA A 96 11.98 9.49 10.02
C ALA A 96 12.31 8.04 9.63
N VAL A 97 12.51 7.75 8.34
CA VAL A 97 12.97 6.43 7.88
C VAL A 97 14.41 6.15 8.32
N ALA A 98 15.30 7.14 8.30
CA ALA A 98 16.65 6.99 8.82
C ALA A 98 16.64 6.58 10.30
N LYS A 99 15.74 7.15 11.10
CA LYS A 99 15.54 6.73 12.49
C LYS A 99 15.11 5.26 12.60
N VAL A 100 14.15 4.81 11.77
CA VAL A 100 13.76 3.38 11.74
C VAL A 100 14.96 2.48 11.44
N ARG A 101 15.82 2.86 10.49
CA ARG A 101 17.02 2.09 10.11
C ARG A 101 18.06 2.04 11.24
N GLN A 102 18.09 3.04 12.12
CA GLN A 102 19.01 3.12 13.24
C GLN A 102 18.49 2.40 14.50
N THR A 103 17.18 2.12 14.58
CA THR A 103 16.58 1.40 15.70
C THR A 103 16.73 -0.11 15.50
N PRO A 104 17.36 -0.86 16.44
CA PRO A 104 17.44 -2.32 16.36
C PRO A 104 16.07 -2.98 16.24
N LEU A 105 15.98 -4.07 15.48
CA LEU A 105 14.70 -4.77 15.21
C LEU A 105 14.07 -5.37 16.48
N ASP A 106 14.88 -5.73 17.45
CA ASP A 106 14.50 -6.29 18.75
C ASP A 106 14.29 -5.20 19.83
N SER A 107 14.50 -3.93 19.49
CA SER A 107 14.26 -2.82 20.41
C SER A 107 12.76 -2.68 20.70
N PRO A 108 12.35 -2.43 21.95
CA PRO A 108 10.97 -2.11 22.28
C PRO A 108 10.47 -0.84 21.54
N ASP A 109 11.37 0.05 21.15
CA ASP A 109 11.05 1.32 20.48
C ASP A 109 10.85 1.16 18.96
N TYR A 110 11.12 -0.01 18.39
CA TYR A 110 11.08 -0.23 16.94
C TYR A 110 9.67 0.02 16.37
N ALA A 111 8.65 -0.49 17.07
CA ALA A 111 7.26 -0.33 16.66
C ALA A 111 6.83 1.16 16.66
N GLU A 112 7.20 1.91 17.70
CA GLU A 112 6.89 3.34 17.79
C GLU A 112 7.61 4.14 16.69
N THR A 113 8.90 3.86 16.49
CA THR A 113 9.70 4.51 15.44
C THR A 113 9.09 4.27 14.04
N LEU A 114 8.67 3.03 13.77
CA LEU A 114 8.03 2.67 12.50
C LEU A 114 6.68 3.38 12.31
N GLN A 115 5.87 3.48 13.36
CA GLN A 115 4.60 4.20 13.33
C GLN A 115 4.79 5.70 13.09
N ALA A 116 5.81 6.30 13.72
CA ALA A 116 6.16 7.70 13.50
C ALA A 116 6.54 7.96 12.03
N ALA A 117 7.41 7.13 11.45
CA ALA A 117 7.77 7.24 10.03
C ALA A 117 6.57 7.03 9.09
N THR A 118 5.71 6.06 9.42
CA THR A 118 4.45 5.84 8.68
C THR A 118 3.56 7.08 8.71
N ARG A 119 3.42 7.71 9.89
CA ARG A 119 2.63 8.93 10.06
C ARG A 119 3.18 10.08 9.21
N THR A 120 4.51 10.25 9.17
CA THR A 120 5.15 11.26 8.31
C THR A 120 4.87 10.99 6.83
N GLY A 121 5.00 9.74 6.37
CA GLY A 121 4.69 9.36 4.99
C GLY A 121 3.25 9.68 4.58
N LEU A 122 2.30 9.45 5.48
CA LEU A 122 0.87 9.74 5.26
C LEU A 122 0.54 11.23 5.17
N GLN A 123 1.44 12.13 5.58
CA GLN A 123 1.24 13.58 5.40
C GLN A 123 1.20 13.98 3.91
N SER A 124 1.73 13.14 3.03
CA SER A 124 1.62 13.32 1.58
C SER A 124 0.16 13.37 1.09
N LYS A 125 -0.74 12.64 1.75
CA LYS A 125 -2.13 12.40 1.31
C LYS A 125 -2.26 11.83 -0.11
N ALA A 126 -1.14 11.46 -0.74
CA ALA A 126 -1.05 10.91 -2.08
C ALA A 126 -1.44 9.43 -2.13
N LEU A 127 -1.33 8.74 -0.99
CA LEU A 127 -1.71 7.35 -0.80
C LEU A 127 -2.76 7.25 0.30
N VAL A 128 -3.85 6.54 0.01
CA VAL A 128 -4.95 6.30 0.96
C VAL A 128 -5.09 4.79 1.16
N PHE A 129 -4.73 4.31 2.36
CA PHE A 129 -4.98 2.91 2.73
C PHE A 129 -6.46 2.71 3.02
N THR A 130 -7.10 1.78 2.29
CA THR A 130 -8.54 1.51 2.40
C THR A 130 -8.84 0.37 3.36
N TYR A 131 -8.11 -0.75 3.25
CA TYR A 131 -8.26 -1.91 4.12
C TYR A 131 -7.01 -2.80 4.07
N ALA A 132 -6.96 -3.81 4.96
CA ALA A 132 -5.99 -4.90 4.91
C ALA A 132 -6.73 -6.23 4.80
N SER A 133 -6.37 -7.06 3.83
CA SER A 133 -6.91 -8.43 3.71
C SER A 133 -6.18 -9.38 4.66
N PRO A 134 -6.89 -10.13 5.52
CA PRO A 134 -6.27 -11.19 6.27
C PRO A 134 -5.94 -12.37 5.35
N ASN A 135 -4.80 -13.01 5.58
CA ASN A 135 -4.51 -14.33 5.03
C ASN A 135 -4.97 -15.40 6.02
N LEU A 136 -5.86 -16.29 5.58
CA LEU A 136 -6.32 -17.44 6.37
C LEU A 136 -5.77 -18.73 5.79
N PHE A 137 -5.10 -19.53 6.63
CA PHE A 137 -4.55 -20.83 6.26
C PHE A 137 -5.25 -21.94 7.03
N ALA A 138 -5.91 -22.84 6.31
CA ALA A 138 -6.37 -24.11 6.86
C ALA A 138 -5.27 -25.15 6.66
N LYS A 139 -4.85 -25.81 7.74
CA LYS A 139 -3.87 -26.89 7.71
C LYS A 139 -4.34 -28.07 8.54
N THR A 140 -3.92 -29.27 8.15
CA THR A 140 -4.12 -30.46 8.99
C THR A 140 -3.32 -30.32 10.28
N LYS A 141 -3.73 -31.05 11.33
CA LYS A 141 -2.98 -31.08 12.60
C LYS A 141 -1.57 -31.68 12.45
N SER A 142 -1.34 -32.46 11.40
CA SER A 142 -0.03 -33.05 11.09
C SER A 142 0.99 -32.04 10.58
N VAL A 143 0.56 -30.90 10.03
CA VAL A 143 1.47 -29.83 9.61
C VAL A 143 1.78 -28.94 10.81
N SER A 144 3.05 -28.61 11.05
CA SER A 144 3.47 -27.71 12.13
C SER A 144 2.92 -26.28 11.95
N ALA A 145 3.27 -25.37 12.86
CA ALA A 145 3.01 -23.95 12.63
C ALA A 145 3.76 -23.48 11.38
N LEU A 146 3.12 -22.59 10.59
CA LEU A 146 3.77 -21.92 9.47
C LEU A 146 4.59 -20.73 10.02
N PRO A 147 5.79 -20.46 9.49
CA PRO A 147 6.54 -19.25 9.77
C PRO A 147 5.70 -17.99 9.50
N LYS A 148 5.86 -16.97 10.35
CA LYS A 148 5.18 -15.68 10.20
C LYS A 148 6.12 -14.68 9.55
N ASN A 149 6.17 -14.70 8.22
CA ASN A 149 6.94 -13.72 7.45
C ASN A 149 5.99 -12.74 6.76
N PRO A 150 6.21 -11.41 6.87
CA PRO A 150 5.44 -10.44 6.12
C PRO A 150 5.54 -10.70 4.61
N GLY A 151 4.38 -10.80 3.95
CA GLY A 151 4.28 -10.83 2.49
C GLY A 151 4.55 -12.17 1.81
N HIS A 152 4.97 -13.22 2.51
CA HIS A 152 5.14 -14.56 1.94
C HIS A 152 4.98 -15.68 2.98
N ILE A 153 4.73 -16.89 2.50
CA ILE A 153 4.76 -18.11 3.31
C ILE A 153 6.07 -18.82 3.02
N ASP A 154 6.80 -19.20 4.07
CA ASP A 154 7.97 -20.05 3.96
C ASP A 154 7.63 -21.48 4.44
N TRP A 155 8.27 -22.47 3.83
CA TRP A 155 8.21 -23.88 4.23
C TRP A 155 9.41 -24.29 5.08
N THR A 156 10.43 -23.43 5.19
CA THR A 156 11.62 -23.66 5.98
C THR A 156 11.24 -23.89 7.44
N GLY A 157 11.64 -25.04 7.98
CA GLY A 157 11.32 -25.46 9.34
C GLY A 157 9.90 -26.01 9.53
N VAL A 158 9.05 -26.03 8.50
CA VAL A 158 7.74 -26.69 8.54
C VAL A 158 7.94 -28.20 8.56
N LYS A 159 7.23 -28.89 9.45
CA LYS A 159 7.28 -30.35 9.62
C LYS A 159 5.92 -30.97 9.34
N VAL A 160 5.92 -32.19 8.83
CA VAL A 160 4.73 -33.04 8.71
C VAL A 160 4.92 -34.26 9.60
N SER A 161 4.09 -34.42 10.62
CA SER A 161 4.10 -35.62 11.47
C SER A 161 3.22 -36.71 10.88
N GLY A 162 3.67 -37.96 10.90
CA GLY A 162 2.89 -39.12 10.44
C GLY A 162 2.99 -39.40 8.93
N ALA A 163 3.97 -38.79 8.24
CA ALA A 163 4.42 -39.27 6.94
C ALA A 163 5.57 -40.27 7.19
N ASN A 164 5.20 -41.54 7.38
CA ASN A 164 6.04 -42.74 7.57
C ASN A 164 7.23 -42.60 8.54
#